data_AF-A0A959MZD5-F1
#
_entry.id   AF-A0A959MZD5-F1
#
_cell.length_a   1.000
_cell.length_b   1.000
_cell.length_c   1.000
_cell.angle_alpha   90.00
_cell.angle_beta   90.00
_cell.angle_gamma   90.00
#
_symmetry.space_group_name_H-M   'P 1'
#
loop_
_entity.id
_entity.type
_entity.pdbx_description
1 polymer ?
#
loop_
_entity_poly.entity_id
_entity_poly.type
_entity_poly.pdbx_seq_one_letter_code
_entity_poly.pdbx_strand_id
1 'polypeptide(L)'
;MKNSIKIFLLAIFVLFIQNSDSNSQSQYGFDCGFIDSSGSLSSSLFGSSFTGLNKPIRTDLSGDSLSPSNAVFPVIVVFVQFKGDVNDWQWPTGQAPIYLDSMIAETKSYNSDWWDAYSENKEPISDYWLELSRGKFHVTGKAFSVVLDKYAYEYTSEHEINLEIWRKLKTQGLTNWQPYDKWRDTLINNEKKFYYQPDGYVDMIYKIHKNNDGPLPNYRGYAHLTGSQGDFSEVLVDTANNVKVGYGFRGKGSGVTFSWTSRKHLLLSVIPHEHGHCLYANGHITYGKVSYGPGGDGYFSPYEMILLKYQHADTVNFSTQANYYLADYSARNTSNGEILRVPVQGEECFLISNRGNASKWDKIMLGDTTQIIGSFEYGGNYSKGV
;
A
#
# COMPACT_ATOMS: atom_id res chain seq x y z
N MET A 1 -11.94 28.13 -47.98
CA MET A 1 -11.60 28.79 -46.69
C MET A 1 -12.35 28.18 -45.50
N LYS A 2 -13.70 28.15 -45.47
CA LYS A 2 -14.46 27.57 -44.33
C LYS A 2 -14.16 26.09 -44.03
N ASN A 3 -13.96 25.25 -45.04
CA ASN A 3 -13.66 23.83 -44.83
C ASN A 3 -12.22 23.60 -44.32
N SER A 4 -11.27 24.44 -44.73
CA SER A 4 -9.87 24.38 -44.29
C SER A 4 -9.73 24.73 -42.81
N ILE A 5 -10.51 25.68 -42.30
CA ILE A 5 -10.54 26.06 -40.87
C ILE A 5 -11.11 24.93 -40.01
N LYS A 6 -12.16 24.23 -40.49
CA LYS A 6 -12.75 23.09 -39.75
C LYS A 6 -11.78 21.91 -39.64
N ILE A 7 -11.06 21.60 -40.72
CA ILE A 7 -10.06 20.51 -40.72
C ILE A 7 -8.88 20.86 -39.80
N PHE A 8 -8.43 22.11 -39.81
CA PHE A 8 -7.37 22.57 -38.92
C PHE A 8 -7.76 22.52 -37.45
N LEU A 9 -8.98 22.94 -37.09
CA LEU A 9 -9.49 22.86 -35.72
C LEU A 9 -9.68 21.41 -35.27
N LEU A 10 -10.14 20.52 -36.16
CA LEU A 10 -10.25 19.09 -35.86
C LEU A 10 -8.87 18.46 -35.62
N ALA A 11 -7.87 18.83 -36.40
CA ALA A 11 -6.49 18.37 -36.21
C ALA A 11 -5.89 18.87 -34.88
N ILE A 12 -6.11 20.14 -34.52
CA ILE A 12 -5.71 20.67 -33.21
C ILE A 12 -6.43 19.93 -32.08
N PHE A 13 -7.73 19.66 -32.22
CA PHE A 13 -8.52 18.95 -31.21
C PHE A 13 -8.04 17.49 -31.04
N VAL A 14 -7.75 16.79 -32.13
CA VAL A 14 -7.17 15.43 -32.10
C VAL A 14 -5.77 15.44 -31.49
N LEU A 15 -4.93 16.43 -31.81
CA LEU A 15 -3.61 16.59 -31.19
C LEU A 15 -3.70 16.95 -29.70
N PHE A 16 -4.72 17.70 -29.27
CA PHE A 16 -4.98 17.97 -27.85
C PHE A 16 -5.43 16.69 -27.11
N ILE A 17 -6.32 15.88 -27.71
CA ILE A 17 -6.77 14.60 -27.14
C ILE A 17 -5.60 13.60 -27.04
N GLN A 18 -4.79 13.49 -28.09
CA GLN A 18 -3.63 12.58 -28.09
C GLN A 18 -2.55 13.00 -27.08
N ASN A 19 -2.39 14.29 -26.81
CA ASN A 19 -1.48 14.79 -25.77
C ASN A 19 -2.07 14.75 -24.35
N SER A 20 -3.40 14.74 -24.19
CA SER A 20 -4.04 14.59 -22.87
C SER A 20 -4.04 13.14 -22.38
N ASP A 21 -4.21 12.16 -23.27
CA ASP A 21 -4.20 10.75 -22.88
C ASP A 21 -2.78 10.26 -22.54
N SER A 22 -1.76 10.77 -23.24
CA SER A 22 -0.34 10.43 -23.00
C SER A 22 0.28 11.16 -21.80
N ASN A 23 -0.38 12.20 -21.27
CA ASN A 23 0.00 12.90 -20.03
C ASN A 23 -0.99 12.70 -18.89
N SER A 24 -1.79 11.63 -18.93
CA SER A 24 -2.38 11.04 -17.71
C SER A 24 -1.28 10.40 -16.85
N GLN A 25 -0.22 11.17 -16.60
CA GLN A 25 0.85 10.83 -15.68
C GLN A 25 0.19 10.51 -14.35
N SER A 26 0.58 9.38 -13.78
CA SER A 26 0.20 8.97 -12.44
C SER A 26 0.14 10.17 -11.49
N GLN A 27 -0.94 10.27 -10.71
CA GLN A 27 -1.26 11.46 -9.92
C GLN A 27 -0.21 11.82 -8.84
N TYR A 28 0.83 10.99 -8.71
CA TYR A 28 1.97 11.14 -7.80
C TYR A 28 3.34 11.07 -8.51
N GLY A 29 3.35 11.16 -9.84
CA GLY A 29 4.51 10.82 -10.68
C GLY A 29 4.85 9.34 -10.66
N PHE A 30 4.24 8.51 -9.83
CA PHE A 30 4.56 7.10 -9.65
C PHE A 30 4.03 6.16 -10.76
N ASP A 31 4.92 5.54 -11.56
CA ASP A 31 4.56 4.47 -12.50
C ASP A 31 4.67 3.10 -11.82
N CYS A 32 3.54 2.41 -11.65
CA CYS A 32 3.49 1.04 -11.15
C CYS A 32 3.72 0.03 -12.28
N GLY A 33 4.40 -1.07 -11.99
CA GLY A 33 4.59 -2.18 -12.94
C GLY A 33 3.33 -3.01 -13.24
N PHE A 34 2.20 -2.75 -12.58
CA PHE A 34 0.98 -3.55 -12.69
C PHE A 34 -0.07 -2.95 -13.64
N ILE A 35 0.17 -2.83 -14.95
CA ILE A 35 -0.84 -2.23 -15.86
C ILE A 35 -1.93 -3.25 -16.24
N ASP A 36 -2.78 -3.64 -15.29
CA ASP A 36 -4.05 -4.33 -15.57
C ASP A 36 -5.21 -3.54 -14.95
N SER A 37 -6.11 -3.05 -15.81
CA SER A 37 -7.30 -2.29 -15.45
C SER A 37 -8.49 -3.18 -15.02
N SER A 38 -8.30 -4.50 -14.99
CA SER A 38 -9.33 -5.47 -14.65
C SER A 38 -9.15 -6.09 -13.25
N GLY A 39 -8.85 -5.26 -12.25
CA GLY A 39 -8.82 -5.69 -10.85
C GLY A 39 -10.14 -6.36 -10.46
N SER A 40 -10.20 -7.69 -10.47
CA SER A 40 -11.37 -8.42 -10.01
C SER A 40 -11.46 -8.26 -8.49
N LEU A 41 -12.31 -7.35 -8.04
CA LEU A 41 -12.68 -7.22 -6.64
C LEU A 41 -13.82 -8.20 -6.33
N SER A 42 -13.98 -8.55 -5.05
CA SER A 42 -15.01 -9.48 -4.55
C SER A 42 -16.37 -9.24 -5.21
N SER A 43 -17.04 -10.32 -5.63
CA SER A 43 -18.36 -10.26 -6.29
C SER A 43 -19.50 -9.81 -5.37
N SER A 44 -19.24 -9.53 -4.09
CA SER A 44 -20.17 -8.83 -3.21
C SER A 44 -19.39 -7.94 -2.26
N LEU A 45 -19.54 -6.62 -2.45
CA LEU A 45 -18.96 -5.55 -1.63
C LEU A 45 -19.39 -5.58 -0.17
N PHE A 46 -20.58 -6.10 0.06
CA PHE A 46 -21.24 -6.13 1.36
C PHE A 46 -21.35 -7.55 1.92
N GLY A 47 -20.75 -8.52 1.23
CA GLY A 47 -20.69 -9.91 1.68
C GLY A 47 -19.77 -10.06 2.90
N SER A 48 -20.09 -11.02 3.76
CA SER A 48 -19.30 -11.31 4.97
C SER A 48 -17.97 -12.01 4.69
N SER A 49 -17.68 -12.43 3.47
CA SER A 49 -16.64 -13.43 3.17
C SER A 49 -15.28 -12.89 2.74
N PHE A 50 -15.13 -11.59 2.42
CA PHE A 50 -13.82 -11.08 2.03
C PHE A 50 -12.86 -11.00 3.22
N THR A 51 -11.71 -11.67 3.14
CA THR A 51 -10.68 -11.69 4.19
C THR A 51 -9.28 -11.28 3.69
N GLY A 52 -9.17 -10.96 2.39
CA GLY A 52 -7.93 -10.56 1.73
C GLY A 52 -7.60 -11.37 0.48
N LEU A 53 -6.66 -10.85 -0.31
CA LEU A 53 -6.23 -11.44 -1.57
C LEU A 53 -5.13 -12.49 -1.36
N ASN A 54 -3.93 -12.06 -0.97
CA ASN A 54 -2.78 -12.93 -0.69
C ASN A 54 -2.30 -12.83 0.75
N LYS A 55 -2.73 -11.79 1.47
CA LYS A 55 -2.36 -11.49 2.86
C LYS A 55 -3.61 -11.05 3.64
N PRO A 56 -3.64 -11.23 4.97
CA PRO A 56 -4.76 -10.80 5.80
C PRO A 56 -4.97 -9.29 5.73
N ILE A 57 -6.23 -8.88 5.61
CA ILE A 57 -6.62 -7.46 5.70
C ILE A 57 -6.75 -6.97 7.14
N ARG A 58 -6.64 -7.87 8.13
CA ARG A 58 -6.89 -7.59 9.54
C ARG A 58 -5.99 -8.45 10.41
N THR A 59 -5.50 -7.89 11.51
CA THR A 59 -4.66 -8.61 12.48
C THR A 59 -5.44 -9.02 13.73
N ASP A 60 -6.60 -8.40 13.97
CA ASP A 60 -7.47 -8.68 15.11
C ASP A 60 -8.32 -9.94 14.91
N LEU A 61 -8.31 -10.53 13.71
CA LEU A 61 -8.97 -11.80 13.38
C LEU A 61 -7.97 -12.83 12.84
N SER A 62 -8.19 -14.09 13.24
CA SER A 62 -7.49 -15.28 12.75
C SER A 62 -8.56 -16.29 12.33
N GLY A 63 -8.84 -16.33 11.02
CA GLY A 63 -10.06 -16.92 10.47
C GLY A 63 -11.28 -16.12 10.90
N ASP A 64 -12.27 -16.80 11.49
CA ASP A 64 -13.49 -16.16 12.01
C ASP A 64 -13.41 -15.85 13.51
N SER A 65 -12.28 -16.15 14.15
CA SER A 65 -12.07 -15.97 15.59
C SER A 65 -11.17 -14.76 15.85
N LEU A 66 -11.25 -14.22 17.07
CA LEU A 66 -10.32 -13.19 17.52
C LEU A 66 -8.89 -13.74 17.51
N SER A 67 -7.96 -12.96 16.98
CA SER A 67 -6.53 -13.26 17.07
C SER A 67 -6.03 -13.14 18.50
N PRO A 68 -4.87 -13.77 18.82
CA PRO A 68 -4.12 -13.46 20.03
C PRO A 68 -3.86 -11.95 20.17
N SER A 69 -3.83 -11.42 21.39
CA SER A 69 -3.68 -9.98 21.64
C SER A 69 -2.39 -9.38 21.08
N ASN A 70 -1.34 -10.18 20.94
CA ASN A 70 -0.05 -9.81 20.34
C ASN A 70 0.01 -10.01 18.82
N ALA A 71 -1.07 -10.40 18.15
CA ALA A 71 -1.06 -10.57 16.70
C ALA A 71 -0.78 -9.25 15.97
N VAL A 72 0.10 -9.35 14.98
CA VAL A 72 0.61 -8.26 14.13
C VAL A 72 0.89 -8.83 12.75
N PHE A 73 0.96 -7.97 11.74
CA PHE A 73 1.45 -8.32 10.41
C PHE A 73 2.93 -7.92 10.33
N PRO A 74 3.87 -8.90 10.37
CA PRO A 74 5.29 -8.59 10.46
C PRO A 74 5.87 -8.20 9.10
N VAL A 75 6.70 -7.18 9.09
CA VAL A 75 7.35 -6.66 7.88
C VAL A 75 8.86 -6.51 8.10
N ILE A 76 9.65 -6.86 7.10
CA ILE A 76 11.06 -6.47 7.02
C ILE A 76 11.17 -5.31 6.03
N VAL A 77 11.74 -4.18 6.44
CA VAL A 77 12.06 -3.10 5.52
C VAL A 77 13.53 -3.17 5.16
N VAL A 78 13.85 -3.20 3.87
CA VAL A 78 15.24 -3.29 3.40
C VAL A 78 15.53 -2.13 2.47
N PHE A 79 16.37 -1.21 2.93
CA PHE A 79 16.93 -0.13 2.13
C PHE A 79 18.17 -0.64 1.39
N VAL A 80 18.17 -0.56 0.07
CA VAL A 80 19.18 -1.14 -0.82
C VAL A 80 19.87 -0.02 -1.59
N GLN A 81 21.21 -0.01 -1.53
CA GLN A 81 22.06 0.81 -2.38
C GLN A 81 22.93 -0.08 -3.25
N PHE A 82 23.12 0.27 -4.52
CA PHE A 82 24.22 -0.27 -5.29
C PHE A 82 25.53 0.39 -4.87
N LYS A 83 26.65 -0.28 -5.17
CA LYS A 83 27.96 0.34 -5.02
C LYS A 83 28.01 1.60 -5.89
N GLY A 84 28.49 2.69 -5.29
CA GLY A 84 28.67 3.96 -6.01
C GLY A 84 27.40 4.74 -6.30
N ASP A 85 26.26 4.39 -5.69
CA ASP A 85 25.04 5.21 -5.77
C ASP A 85 25.32 6.67 -5.42
N VAL A 86 24.63 7.58 -6.11
CA VAL A 86 24.81 9.03 -5.94
C VAL A 86 24.51 9.48 -4.51
N ASN A 87 25.24 10.48 -4.03
CA ASN A 87 25.05 11.00 -2.68
C ASN A 87 23.74 11.80 -2.58
N ASP A 88 22.95 11.54 -1.54
CA ASP A 88 21.75 12.32 -1.19
C ASP A 88 21.76 12.62 0.30
N TRP A 89 21.27 13.79 0.70
CA TRP A 89 21.32 14.23 2.10
C TRP A 89 20.39 13.44 3.04
N GLN A 90 19.31 12.83 2.53
CA GLN A 90 18.44 11.94 3.31
C GLN A 90 18.90 10.49 3.28
N TRP A 91 19.68 10.11 2.26
CA TRP A 91 20.24 8.78 2.13
C TRP A 91 21.66 8.87 1.56
N PRO A 92 22.68 9.13 2.40
CA PRO A 92 24.05 9.31 1.94
C PRO A 92 24.64 8.04 1.34
N THR A 93 25.54 8.18 0.38
CA THR A 93 26.20 7.02 -0.27
C THR A 93 26.90 6.14 0.75
N GLY A 94 26.62 4.84 0.69
CA GLY A 94 27.25 3.86 1.59
C GLY A 94 26.73 3.88 3.02
N GLN A 95 25.72 4.71 3.33
CA GLN A 95 25.13 4.84 4.66
C GLN A 95 23.63 4.50 4.63
N ALA A 96 23.06 4.18 5.78
CA ALA A 96 21.61 4.05 5.91
C ALA A 96 20.90 5.39 5.66
N PRO A 97 19.63 5.38 5.23
CA PRO A 97 18.83 6.60 5.23
C PRO A 97 18.72 7.16 6.64
N ILE A 98 18.72 8.49 6.79
CA ILE A 98 18.65 9.18 8.09
C ILE A 98 17.36 8.86 8.86
N TYR A 99 16.37 8.29 8.18
CA TYR A 99 15.07 7.93 8.70
C TYR A 99 14.88 6.41 8.91
N LEU A 100 15.93 5.59 8.79
CA LEU A 100 15.90 4.12 8.92
C LEU A 100 15.09 3.67 10.16
N ASP A 101 15.50 4.15 11.33
CA ASP A 101 14.92 3.75 12.63
C ASP A 101 13.48 4.27 12.83
N SER A 102 13.09 5.24 12.02
CA SER A 102 11.76 5.85 12.03
C SER A 102 10.84 5.28 10.94
N MET A 103 11.27 4.26 10.20
CA MET A 103 10.52 3.77 9.04
C MET A 103 9.38 2.83 9.43
N ILE A 104 9.55 2.03 10.50
CA ILE A 104 8.55 1.05 10.94
C ILE A 104 8.63 0.87 12.47
N ALA A 105 7.49 0.68 13.13
CA ALA A 105 7.47 0.41 14.56
C ALA A 105 7.85 -1.06 14.85
N GLU A 106 8.76 -1.28 15.79
CA GLU A 106 9.20 -2.64 16.17
C GLU A 106 8.20 -3.38 17.07
N THR A 107 7.30 -2.66 17.73
CA THR A 107 6.36 -3.23 18.69
C THR A 107 4.95 -2.74 18.44
N LYS A 108 3.98 -3.61 18.76
CA LYS A 108 2.56 -3.29 18.67
C LYS A 108 2.22 -2.21 19.70
N SER A 109 1.57 -1.14 19.28
CA SER A 109 0.95 -0.21 20.22
C SER A 109 -0.27 -0.86 20.87
N TYR A 110 -0.37 -0.69 22.19
CA TYR A 110 -1.56 -1.06 22.97
C TYR A 110 -2.40 0.17 23.33
N ASN A 111 -2.07 1.34 22.75
CA ASN A 111 -2.86 2.55 22.94
C ASN A 111 -4.26 2.35 22.34
N SER A 112 -5.30 2.61 23.14
CA SER A 112 -6.68 2.59 22.67
C SER A 112 -6.98 3.73 21.69
N ASP A 113 -6.22 4.82 21.79
CA ASP A 113 -6.24 5.91 20.83
C ASP A 113 -5.27 5.62 19.69
N TRP A 114 -5.78 4.91 18.69
CA TRP A 114 -5.03 4.48 17.52
C TRP A 114 -4.68 5.65 16.57
N TRP A 115 -5.35 6.80 16.71
CA TRP A 115 -5.04 8.01 15.94
C TRP A 115 -3.70 8.62 16.34
N ASP A 116 -3.43 8.58 17.65
CA ASP A 116 -2.24 9.17 18.26
C ASP A 116 -1.32 8.08 18.86
N ALA A 117 -1.52 6.82 18.46
CA ALA A 117 -0.80 5.66 18.99
C ALA A 117 0.71 5.70 18.69
N TYR A 118 1.11 6.47 17.68
CA TYR A 118 2.49 6.60 17.23
C TYR A 118 2.78 8.06 16.84
N SER A 119 4.07 8.43 16.78
CA SER A 119 4.49 9.84 16.81
C SER A 119 4.82 10.42 15.44
N GLU A 120 4.18 11.54 15.16
CA GLU A 120 4.42 12.48 14.05
C GLU A 120 5.87 12.94 13.84
N ASN A 121 6.72 12.92 14.87
CA ASN A 121 8.13 13.33 14.71
C ASN A 121 9.06 12.18 14.32
N LYS A 122 8.52 10.95 14.23
CA LYS A 122 9.25 9.69 14.00
C LYS A 122 8.52 8.74 13.04
N GLU A 123 7.58 9.27 12.27
CA GLU A 123 6.52 8.62 11.49
C GLU A 123 6.87 7.28 10.82
N PRO A 124 6.59 6.14 11.46
CA PRO A 124 6.69 4.85 10.81
C PRO A 124 5.48 4.56 9.91
N ILE A 125 5.67 3.72 8.88
CA ILE A 125 4.59 3.20 8.03
C ILE A 125 3.53 2.41 8.81
N SER A 126 3.87 1.97 10.03
CA SER A 126 2.94 1.37 10.99
C SER A 126 1.76 2.29 11.32
N ASP A 127 1.99 3.60 11.37
CA ASP A 127 0.99 4.62 11.72
C ASP A 127 -0.07 4.70 10.65
N TYR A 128 0.37 4.76 9.40
CA TYR A 128 -0.51 4.74 8.24
C TYR A 128 -1.47 3.56 8.30
N TRP A 129 -0.96 2.34 8.53
CA TRP A 129 -1.80 1.14 8.59
C TRP A 129 -2.72 1.10 9.81
N LEU A 130 -2.23 1.54 10.96
CA LEU A 130 -3.02 1.53 12.18
C LEU A 130 -4.17 2.53 12.10
N GLU A 131 -3.87 3.73 11.62
CA GLU A 131 -4.84 4.80 11.41
C GLU A 131 -5.90 4.36 10.40
N LEU A 132 -5.44 3.97 9.22
CA LEU A 132 -6.34 3.61 8.13
C LEU A 132 -7.22 2.41 8.46
N SER A 133 -6.69 1.44 9.21
CA SER A 133 -7.47 0.27 9.64
C SER A 133 -8.34 0.50 10.87
N ARG A 134 -8.25 1.69 11.49
CA ARG A 134 -8.94 2.02 12.73
C ARG A 134 -8.61 1.04 13.86
N GLY A 135 -7.33 0.69 13.99
CA GLY A 135 -6.87 -0.27 14.99
C GLY A 135 -7.06 -1.74 14.62
N LYS A 136 -7.58 -2.10 13.44
CA LYS A 136 -7.84 -3.51 13.07
C LYS A 136 -6.63 -4.22 12.45
N PHE A 137 -5.72 -3.46 11.84
CA PHE A 137 -4.53 -3.98 11.15
C PHE A 137 -3.26 -3.32 11.67
N HIS A 138 -2.47 -4.09 12.42
CA HIS A 138 -1.23 -3.63 13.02
C HIS A 138 -0.02 -4.14 12.24
N VAL A 139 0.68 -3.25 11.56
CA VAL A 139 1.94 -3.57 10.88
C VAL A 139 3.11 -3.22 11.80
N THR A 140 3.99 -4.19 12.06
CA THR A 140 5.20 -3.99 12.87
C THR A 140 6.38 -4.66 12.21
N GLY A 141 7.60 -4.25 12.52
CA GLY A 141 8.74 -4.82 11.83
C GLY A 141 10.07 -4.21 12.19
N LYS A 142 11.07 -4.48 11.36
CA LYS A 142 12.41 -3.92 11.52
C LYS A 142 12.96 -3.46 10.18
N ALA A 143 13.67 -2.34 10.21
CA ALA A 143 14.34 -1.79 9.04
C ALA A 143 15.83 -2.16 9.03
N PHE A 144 16.35 -2.43 7.84
CA PHE A 144 17.74 -2.73 7.56
C PHE A 144 18.24 -1.88 6.40
N SER A 145 19.54 -1.63 6.35
CA SER A 145 20.19 -0.98 5.21
C SER A 145 21.31 -1.87 4.69
N VAL A 146 21.29 -2.14 3.39
CA VAL A 146 22.30 -2.94 2.70
C VAL A 146 22.93 -2.12 1.57
N VAL A 147 24.26 -2.15 1.51
CA VAL A 147 25.04 -1.61 0.40
C VAL A 147 25.59 -2.80 -0.35
N LEU A 148 25.20 -2.95 -1.61
CA LEU A 148 25.59 -4.04 -2.48
C LEU A 148 27.06 -3.91 -2.90
N ASP A 149 27.71 -5.04 -3.20
CA ASP A 149 29.15 -5.14 -3.46
C ASP A 149 29.52 -4.70 -4.89
N LYS A 150 28.54 -4.65 -5.80
CA LYS A 150 28.73 -4.29 -7.21
C LYS A 150 27.95 -3.03 -7.59
N TYR A 151 28.40 -2.38 -8.66
CA TYR A 151 27.63 -1.34 -9.33
C TYR A 151 26.38 -1.95 -9.99
N ALA A 152 25.34 -1.16 -10.18
CA ALA A 152 24.06 -1.65 -10.70
C ALA A 152 24.19 -2.37 -12.06
N TYR A 153 25.03 -1.87 -12.96
CA TYR A 153 25.26 -2.45 -14.29
C TYR A 153 26.00 -3.79 -14.29
N GLU A 154 26.56 -4.20 -13.15
CA GLU A 154 27.28 -5.46 -13.00
C GLU A 154 26.36 -6.62 -12.56
N TYR A 155 25.12 -6.32 -12.16
CA TYR A 155 24.11 -7.34 -11.86
C TYR A 155 23.41 -7.78 -13.14
N THR A 156 23.23 -9.09 -13.28
CA THR A 156 22.59 -9.69 -14.46
C THR A 156 21.08 -9.91 -14.30
N SER A 157 20.60 -9.92 -13.05
CA SER A 157 19.19 -10.12 -12.72
C SER A 157 18.84 -9.58 -11.34
N GLU A 158 17.57 -9.29 -11.10
CA GLU A 158 17.07 -9.01 -9.74
C GLU A 158 17.20 -10.21 -8.79
N HIS A 159 17.19 -11.43 -9.31
CA HIS A 159 17.40 -12.61 -8.48
C HIS A 159 18.80 -12.58 -7.84
N GLU A 160 19.82 -12.23 -8.60
CA GLU A 160 21.21 -12.06 -8.11
C GLU A 160 21.29 -10.98 -7.02
N ILE A 161 20.61 -9.83 -7.24
CA ILE A 161 20.49 -8.75 -6.27
C ILE A 161 19.87 -9.27 -4.97
N ASN A 162 18.72 -9.96 -5.05
CA ASN A 162 18.01 -10.44 -3.87
C ASN A 162 18.83 -11.46 -3.07
N LEU A 163 19.54 -12.39 -3.73
CA LEU A 163 20.44 -13.33 -3.05
C LEU A 163 21.52 -12.61 -2.24
N GLU A 164 22.08 -11.54 -2.81
CA GLU A 164 23.06 -10.73 -2.11
C GLU A 164 22.47 -9.97 -0.92
N ILE A 165 21.26 -9.40 -1.08
CA ILE A 165 20.52 -8.77 0.01
C ILE A 165 20.36 -9.75 1.18
N TRP A 166 19.86 -10.97 0.93
CA TRP A 166 19.65 -11.96 1.99
C TRP A 166 20.95 -12.36 2.69
N ARG A 167 22.04 -12.53 1.93
CA ARG A 167 23.37 -12.76 2.50
C ARG A 167 23.80 -11.62 3.40
N LYS A 168 23.59 -10.36 2.98
CA LYS A 168 23.97 -9.18 3.77
C LYS A 168 23.13 -9.03 5.03
N LEU A 169 21.82 -9.27 4.97
CA LEU A 169 20.97 -9.30 6.17
C LEU A 169 21.43 -10.35 7.18
N LYS A 170 21.81 -11.55 6.70
CA LYS A 170 22.40 -12.59 7.55
C LYS A 170 23.69 -12.12 8.22
N THR A 171 24.57 -11.41 7.52
CA THR A 171 25.79 -10.83 8.12
C THR A 171 25.51 -9.72 9.13
N GLN A 172 24.34 -9.07 9.03
CA GLN A 172 23.86 -8.09 10.01
C GLN A 172 23.13 -8.72 11.20
N GLY A 173 23.11 -10.06 11.29
CA GLY A 173 22.55 -10.80 12.41
C GLY A 173 21.10 -11.25 12.24
N LEU A 174 20.46 -11.02 11.09
CA LEU A 174 19.14 -11.59 10.80
C LEU A 174 19.27 -13.07 10.40
N THR A 175 19.37 -13.93 11.40
CA THR A 175 19.49 -15.39 11.23
C THR A 175 18.22 -16.15 11.56
N ASN A 176 17.34 -15.59 12.39
CA ASN A 176 16.04 -16.16 12.72
C ASN A 176 14.93 -15.37 12.02
N TRP A 177 14.25 -16.01 11.08
CA TRP A 177 13.18 -15.39 10.29
C TRP A 177 11.77 -15.75 10.77
N GLN A 178 11.63 -16.65 11.76
CA GLN A 178 10.33 -17.03 12.34
C GLN A 178 9.49 -15.85 12.88
N PRO A 179 10.06 -14.74 13.37
CA PRO A 179 9.27 -13.57 13.73
C PRO A 179 8.49 -12.95 12.56
N TYR A 180 8.92 -13.21 11.32
CA TYR A 180 8.36 -12.65 10.09
C TYR A 180 7.53 -13.65 9.27
N ASP A 181 7.29 -14.84 9.81
CA ASP A 181 6.40 -15.88 9.27
C ASP A 181 5.32 -16.16 10.33
N LYS A 182 4.18 -15.48 10.20
CA LYS A 182 3.09 -15.46 11.18
C LYS A 182 1.72 -15.67 10.59
N TRP A 183 1.56 -15.59 9.27
CA TRP A 183 0.24 -15.69 8.64
C TRP A 183 0.18 -16.78 7.59
N ARG A 184 -0.81 -17.66 7.73
CA ARG A 184 -1.12 -18.72 6.77
C ARG A 184 -2.47 -18.50 6.16
N ASP A 185 -2.57 -18.62 4.84
CA ASP A 185 -3.86 -18.72 4.15
C ASP A 185 -4.39 -20.16 4.11
N THR A 186 -5.70 -20.33 4.15
CA THR A 186 -6.37 -21.63 4.05
C THR A 186 -7.69 -21.45 3.32
N LEU A 187 -7.99 -22.36 2.39
CA LEU A 187 -9.26 -22.36 1.66
C LEU A 187 -10.29 -23.19 2.43
N ILE A 188 -11.36 -22.56 2.89
CA ILE A 188 -12.47 -23.21 3.62
C ILE A 188 -13.75 -22.87 2.87
N ASN A 189 -14.47 -23.89 2.39
CA ASN A 189 -15.69 -23.73 1.59
C ASN A 189 -15.50 -22.78 0.37
N ASN A 190 -14.35 -22.87 -0.30
CA ASN A 190 -13.93 -21.99 -1.39
C ASN A 190 -13.71 -20.51 -1.00
N GLU A 191 -13.71 -20.19 0.29
CA GLU A 191 -13.33 -18.88 0.80
C GLU A 191 -11.91 -18.93 1.36
N LYS A 192 -11.06 -18.00 0.92
CA LYS A 192 -9.73 -17.83 1.51
C LYS A 192 -9.91 -17.25 2.91
N LYS A 193 -9.21 -17.79 3.89
CA LYS A 193 -9.13 -17.28 5.28
C LYS A 193 -7.68 -17.25 5.73
N PHE A 194 -7.34 -16.29 6.59
CA PHE A 194 -5.98 -16.10 7.10
C PHE A 194 -5.93 -16.38 8.59
N TYR A 195 -4.96 -17.19 9.01
CA TYR A 195 -4.76 -17.59 10.39
C TYR A 195 -3.41 -17.09 10.91
N TYR A 196 -3.36 -16.67 12.17
CA TYR A 196 -2.13 -16.23 12.84
C TYR A 196 -1.26 -17.45 13.21
N GLN A 197 -0.72 -18.11 12.19
CA GLN A 197 0.10 -19.31 12.24
C GLN A 197 1.14 -19.25 11.12
N PRO A 198 2.36 -19.77 11.34
CA PRO A 198 3.38 -19.80 10.30
C PRO A 198 3.00 -20.75 9.16
N ASP A 199 3.51 -20.46 7.96
CA ASP A 199 3.37 -21.29 6.76
C ASP A 199 4.70 -21.65 6.07
N GLY A 200 5.82 -21.21 6.64
CA GLY A 200 7.16 -21.43 6.09
C GLY A 200 7.62 -20.31 5.16
N TYR A 201 6.86 -19.22 5.00
CA TYR A 201 7.22 -18.09 4.16
C TYR A 201 7.21 -16.78 4.92
N VAL A 202 8.13 -15.89 4.56
CA VAL A 202 8.12 -14.52 5.07
C VAL A 202 6.83 -13.83 4.63
N ASP A 203 6.12 -13.24 5.58
CA ASP A 203 4.83 -12.60 5.35
C ASP A 203 4.97 -11.40 4.41
N MET A 204 5.95 -10.52 4.67
CA MET A 204 6.14 -9.30 3.90
C MET A 204 7.54 -8.68 4.05
N ILE A 205 8.07 -8.21 2.93
CA ILE A 205 9.33 -7.47 2.79
C ILE A 205 9.05 -6.24 1.94
N TYR A 206 9.45 -5.07 2.44
CA TYR A 206 9.49 -3.84 1.67
C TYR A 206 10.93 -3.62 1.17
N LYS A 207 11.19 -4.00 -0.09
CA LYS A 207 12.50 -3.82 -0.74
C LYS A 207 12.55 -2.43 -1.37
N ILE A 208 13.39 -1.55 -0.86
CA ILE A 208 13.45 -0.14 -1.24
C ILE A 208 14.83 0.14 -1.82
N HIS A 209 14.93 0.30 -3.14
CA HIS A 209 16.15 0.74 -3.82
C HIS A 209 16.23 2.26 -3.88
N LYS A 210 17.44 2.78 -3.69
CA LYS A 210 17.72 4.21 -3.78
C LYS A 210 17.54 4.77 -5.20
N ASN A 211 17.80 3.96 -6.23
CA ASN A 211 17.64 4.30 -7.65
C ASN A 211 17.01 3.13 -8.43
N ASN A 212 16.78 3.37 -9.72
CA ASN A 212 16.22 2.39 -10.66
C ASN A 212 17.24 1.92 -11.71
N ASP A 213 18.42 1.47 -11.25
CA ASP A 213 19.50 1.10 -12.16
C ASP A 213 19.67 -0.43 -12.31
N GLY A 214 20.46 -0.84 -13.31
CA GLY A 214 20.82 -2.23 -13.51
C GLY A 214 19.68 -3.07 -14.07
N PRO A 215 19.45 -4.30 -13.56
CA PRO A 215 18.39 -5.18 -14.06
C PRO A 215 17.00 -4.87 -13.46
N LEU A 216 16.85 -3.77 -12.71
CA LEU A 216 15.55 -3.34 -12.20
C LEU A 216 14.65 -2.84 -13.35
N PRO A 217 13.34 -3.15 -13.34
CA PRO A 217 12.43 -2.70 -14.38
C PRO A 217 12.24 -1.19 -14.32
N ASN A 218 11.90 -0.56 -15.45
CA ASN A 218 11.62 0.87 -15.51
C ASN A 218 10.23 1.24 -14.95
N TYR A 219 9.90 0.72 -13.78
CA TYR A 219 8.76 1.11 -12.95
C TYR A 219 9.29 1.56 -11.60
N ARG A 220 8.52 2.41 -10.93
CA ARG A 220 8.94 3.00 -9.67
C ARG A 220 8.63 2.07 -8.49
N GLY A 221 7.69 1.13 -8.67
CA GLY A 221 7.28 0.17 -7.66
C GLY A 221 6.42 -0.95 -8.23
N TYR A 222 6.40 -2.07 -7.50
CA TYR A 222 5.71 -3.27 -7.90
C TYR A 222 5.52 -4.27 -6.75
N ALA A 223 4.39 -4.98 -6.74
CA ALA A 223 3.95 -5.87 -5.66
C ALA A 223 4.61 -7.26 -5.63
N HIS A 224 5.92 -7.31 -5.86
CA HIS A 224 6.71 -8.54 -5.87
C HIS A 224 8.20 -8.21 -5.63
N LEU A 225 9.04 -9.22 -5.39
CA LEU A 225 10.46 -9.01 -5.10
C LEU A 225 11.36 -9.05 -6.32
N THR A 226 10.80 -9.31 -7.50
CA THR A 226 11.46 -9.27 -8.81
C THR A 226 10.52 -8.62 -9.80
N GLY A 227 11.00 -7.95 -10.84
CA GLY A 227 10.16 -7.28 -11.84
C GLY A 227 9.37 -8.20 -12.77
N SER A 228 9.50 -9.53 -12.60
CA SER A 228 8.73 -10.52 -13.33
C SER A 228 7.58 -11.05 -12.47
N GLN A 229 6.34 -10.70 -12.83
CA GLN A 229 5.13 -11.17 -12.13
C GLN A 229 5.02 -12.70 -12.09
N GLY A 230 5.55 -13.38 -13.10
CA GLY A 230 5.55 -14.84 -13.23
C GLY A 230 6.74 -15.54 -12.57
N ASP A 231 7.63 -14.82 -11.89
CA ASP A 231 8.70 -15.43 -11.11
C ASP A 231 8.12 -16.00 -9.80
N PHE A 232 7.92 -17.32 -9.78
CA PHE A 232 7.49 -18.06 -8.59
C PHE A 232 8.67 -18.72 -7.86
N SER A 233 9.90 -18.22 -8.08
CA SER A 233 11.06 -18.71 -7.36
C SER A 233 10.96 -18.40 -5.86
N GLU A 234 11.62 -19.26 -5.09
CA GLU A 234 11.69 -19.15 -3.64
C GLU A 234 13.14 -19.37 -3.19
N VAL A 235 13.53 -18.68 -2.12
CA VAL A 235 14.86 -18.81 -1.53
C VAL A 235 14.73 -19.15 -0.06
N LEU A 236 15.40 -20.22 0.37
CA LEU A 236 15.49 -20.58 1.78
C LEU A 236 16.44 -19.62 2.51
N VAL A 237 15.91 -18.79 3.40
CA VAL A 237 16.67 -17.76 4.14
C VAL A 237 16.99 -18.16 5.57
N ASP A 238 16.20 -19.08 6.14
CA ASP A 238 16.40 -19.66 7.47
C ASP A 238 16.38 -21.18 7.39
N THR A 239 17.57 -21.79 7.31
CA THR A 239 17.71 -23.25 7.21
C THR A 239 17.30 -23.96 8.49
N ALA A 240 17.46 -23.33 9.67
CA ALA A 240 17.15 -23.97 10.94
C ALA A 240 15.63 -24.11 11.14
N ASN A 241 14.87 -23.14 10.63
CA ASN A 241 13.42 -23.08 10.80
C ASN A 241 12.63 -23.34 9.53
N ASN A 242 13.30 -23.64 8.42
CA ASN A 242 12.72 -23.88 7.09
C ASN A 242 11.85 -22.71 6.58
N VAL A 243 12.32 -21.46 6.77
CA VAL A 243 11.62 -20.25 6.30
C VAL A 243 12.18 -19.77 4.97
N LYS A 244 11.29 -19.49 4.03
CA LYS A 244 11.60 -19.07 2.66
C LYS A 244 11.11 -17.65 2.37
N VAL A 245 11.70 -17.03 1.36
CA VAL A 245 11.20 -15.80 0.72
C VAL A 245 10.69 -16.19 -0.66
N GLY A 246 9.41 -15.96 -0.94
CA GLY A 246 8.81 -16.17 -2.26
C GLY A 246 8.82 -14.87 -3.08
N TYR A 247 9.24 -14.95 -4.34
CA TYR A 247 9.47 -13.74 -5.16
C TYR A 247 8.24 -13.25 -5.91
N GLY A 248 7.28 -14.13 -6.18
CA GLY A 248 6.11 -13.82 -7.01
C GLY A 248 5.03 -13.01 -6.31
N PHE A 249 4.05 -12.54 -7.09
CA PHE A 249 2.91 -11.78 -6.59
C PHE A 249 1.84 -12.64 -5.89
N ARG A 250 1.59 -13.85 -6.40
CA ARG A 250 0.49 -14.72 -5.95
C ARG A 250 0.96 -15.81 -5.00
N GLY A 251 0.05 -16.25 -4.13
CA GLY A 251 0.28 -17.37 -3.22
C GLY A 251 1.29 -16.96 -2.14
N LYS A 252 2.48 -17.56 -2.17
CA LYS A 252 3.52 -17.40 -1.15
C LYS A 252 4.47 -16.22 -1.40
N GLY A 253 4.00 -15.20 -2.10
CA GLY A 253 4.74 -13.96 -2.32
C GLY A 253 5.09 -13.27 -1.00
N SER A 254 6.34 -12.83 -0.88
CA SER A 254 6.90 -12.32 0.37
C SER A 254 7.21 -10.83 0.35
N GLY A 255 6.85 -10.06 -0.68
CA GLY A 255 7.20 -8.64 -0.64
C GLY A 255 6.77 -7.80 -1.81
N VAL A 256 7.14 -6.53 -1.68
CA VAL A 256 6.98 -5.48 -2.68
C VAL A 256 8.32 -4.79 -2.88
N THR A 257 8.49 -4.17 -4.05
CA THR A 257 9.67 -3.42 -4.39
C THR A 257 9.32 -1.98 -4.73
N PHE A 258 10.18 -1.06 -4.33
CA PHE A 258 10.20 0.33 -4.76
C PHE A 258 11.61 0.70 -5.18
N SER A 259 11.79 1.40 -6.31
CA SER A 259 13.11 1.65 -6.87
C SER A 259 13.22 3.03 -7.52
N TRP A 260 13.01 4.11 -6.76
CA TRP A 260 12.91 5.42 -7.44
C TRP A 260 13.27 6.69 -6.64
N THR A 261 13.49 6.62 -5.33
CA THR A 261 13.85 7.84 -4.58
C THR A 261 14.41 7.60 -3.19
N SER A 262 15.16 8.56 -2.68
CA SER A 262 15.60 8.63 -1.28
C SER A 262 14.63 9.39 -0.36
N ARG A 263 13.50 9.87 -0.89
CA ARG A 263 12.55 10.71 -0.14
C ARG A 263 11.58 9.85 0.67
N LYS A 264 11.66 9.90 2.00
CA LYS A 264 10.77 9.18 2.93
C LYS A 264 9.28 9.34 2.59
N HIS A 265 8.81 10.56 2.32
CA HIS A 265 7.40 10.81 2.06
C HIS A 265 6.87 10.11 0.80
N LEU A 266 7.69 9.99 -0.26
CA LEU A 266 7.31 9.23 -1.46
C LEU A 266 7.24 7.73 -1.18
N LEU A 267 8.14 7.20 -0.35
CA LEU A 267 8.10 5.81 0.11
C LEU A 267 6.80 5.50 0.86
N LEU A 268 6.39 6.41 1.76
CA LEU A 268 5.14 6.29 2.51
C LEU A 268 3.89 6.41 1.63
N SER A 269 4.01 6.96 0.42
CA SER A 269 2.91 6.96 -0.56
C SER A 269 2.83 5.63 -1.32
N VAL A 270 3.97 5.13 -1.78
CA VAL A 270 4.03 4.01 -2.73
C VAL A 270 4.00 2.65 -2.05
N ILE A 271 4.72 2.46 -0.95
CA ILE A 271 4.76 1.16 -0.29
C ILE A 271 3.36 0.70 0.15
N PRO A 272 2.48 1.58 0.67
CA PRO A 272 1.12 1.16 0.94
C PRO A 272 0.27 0.85 -0.30
N HIS A 273 0.54 1.51 -1.43
CA HIS A 273 -0.07 1.17 -2.72
C HIS A 273 0.32 -0.26 -3.12
N GLU A 274 1.62 -0.58 -3.14
CA GLU A 274 2.07 -1.92 -3.52
C GLU A 274 1.63 -3.00 -2.53
N HIS A 275 1.63 -2.69 -1.24
CA HIS A 275 1.10 -3.62 -0.23
C HIS A 275 -0.41 -3.84 -0.41
N GLY A 276 -1.15 -2.82 -0.86
CA GLY A 276 -2.58 -2.93 -1.19
C GLY A 276 -2.85 -4.00 -2.26
N HIS A 277 -1.95 -4.19 -3.22
CA HIS A 277 -2.05 -5.30 -4.16
C HIS A 277 -1.96 -6.68 -3.48
N CYS A 278 -1.19 -6.83 -2.40
CA CYS A 278 -1.14 -8.08 -1.64
C CYS A 278 -2.38 -8.29 -0.75
N LEU A 279 -3.00 -7.19 -0.30
CA LEU A 279 -4.12 -7.19 0.61
C LEU A 279 -5.47 -7.39 -0.10
N TYR A 280 -5.74 -6.68 -1.20
CA TYR A 280 -7.08 -6.66 -1.79
C TYR A 280 -7.20 -6.48 -3.30
N ALA A 281 -6.15 -6.06 -4.01
CA ALA A 281 -6.27 -5.69 -5.41
C ALA A 281 -5.33 -6.50 -6.33
N ASN A 282 -5.90 -7.43 -7.11
CA ASN A 282 -5.20 -8.16 -8.18
C ASN A 282 -5.20 -7.34 -9.48
N GLY A 283 -4.79 -6.07 -9.40
CA GLY A 283 -5.10 -5.04 -10.39
C GLY A 283 -4.99 -3.66 -9.81
N HIS A 284 -4.99 -2.66 -10.68
CA HIS A 284 -5.31 -1.32 -10.24
C HIS A 284 -6.82 -1.14 -10.13
N ILE A 285 -7.25 -0.37 -9.15
CA ILE A 285 -8.66 0.01 -8.99
C ILE A 285 -8.81 1.49 -9.27
N THR A 286 -9.89 1.91 -9.91
CA THR A 286 -10.15 3.34 -10.12
C THR A 286 -10.60 3.98 -8.80
N TYR A 287 -10.12 5.19 -8.49
CA TYR A 287 -10.59 5.98 -7.34
C TYR A 287 -10.29 5.32 -5.98
N GLY A 288 -9.00 5.04 -5.73
CA GLY A 288 -8.53 4.41 -4.51
C GLY A 288 -7.02 4.44 -4.37
N LYS A 289 -6.51 3.81 -3.31
CA LYS A 289 -5.06 3.80 -3.03
C LYS A 289 -4.26 3.04 -4.06
N VAL A 290 -4.82 1.93 -4.57
CA VAL A 290 -4.19 1.08 -5.58
C VAL A 290 -4.58 1.53 -7.00
N SER A 291 -4.74 2.83 -7.22
CA SER A 291 -5.09 3.37 -8.54
C SER A 291 -3.88 3.68 -9.41
N TYR A 292 -4.06 3.56 -10.72
CA TYR A 292 -3.10 3.96 -11.73
C TYR A 292 -3.68 5.06 -12.60
N GLY A 293 -2.97 6.19 -12.68
CA GLY A 293 -3.45 7.38 -13.39
C GLY A 293 -4.33 8.30 -12.54
N PRO A 294 -5.24 9.06 -13.15
CA PRO A 294 -6.16 9.95 -12.44
C PRO A 294 -7.11 9.18 -11.50
N GLY A 295 -7.31 9.68 -10.28
CA GLY A 295 -8.08 9.03 -9.23
C GLY A 295 -7.25 8.24 -8.22
N GLY A 296 -5.93 8.46 -8.15
CA GLY A 296 -5.10 7.94 -7.08
C GLY A 296 -5.36 8.69 -5.78
N ASP A 297 -5.81 7.97 -4.76
CA ASP A 297 -6.05 8.53 -3.44
C ASP A 297 -4.85 8.26 -2.54
N GLY A 298 -4.43 9.27 -1.76
CA GLY A 298 -3.37 9.07 -0.78
C GLY A 298 -3.83 8.29 0.46
N TYR A 299 -5.15 8.14 0.61
CA TYR A 299 -5.88 7.42 1.65
C TYR A 299 -6.81 6.35 1.02
N PHE A 300 -7.50 5.54 1.83
CA PHE A 300 -8.50 4.58 1.30
C PHE A 300 -9.83 5.25 0.99
N SER A 301 -10.36 4.97 -0.19
CA SER A 301 -11.70 5.41 -0.57
C SER A 301 -12.78 4.71 0.26
N PRO A 302 -14.01 5.26 0.36
CA PRO A 302 -15.09 4.64 1.12
C PRO A 302 -15.35 3.19 0.70
N TYR A 303 -15.15 2.92 -0.59
CA TYR A 303 -15.19 1.59 -1.16
C TYR A 303 -14.15 0.65 -0.52
N GLU A 304 -12.88 1.06 -0.47
CA GLU A 304 -11.79 0.26 0.11
C GLU A 304 -12.02 0.03 1.61
N MET A 305 -12.49 1.05 2.34
CA MET A 305 -12.77 0.94 3.78
C MET A 305 -13.88 -0.06 4.10
N ILE A 306 -14.92 -0.14 3.27
CA ILE A 306 -16.00 -1.13 3.40
C ILE A 306 -15.48 -2.52 3.02
N LEU A 307 -14.82 -2.64 1.86
CA LEU A 307 -14.27 -3.90 1.36
C LEU A 307 -13.37 -4.57 2.41
N LEU A 308 -12.53 -3.76 3.06
CA LEU A 308 -11.59 -4.22 4.08
C LEU A 308 -12.20 -4.36 5.48
N LYS A 309 -13.48 -4.04 5.63
CA LYS A 309 -14.23 -4.06 6.88
C LYS A 309 -13.61 -3.15 7.95
N TYR A 310 -12.96 -2.08 7.51
CA TYR A 310 -12.45 -1.04 8.40
C TYR A 310 -13.59 -0.11 8.82
N GLN A 311 -14.55 0.15 7.94
CA GLN A 311 -15.79 0.86 8.26
C GLN A 311 -17.01 0.08 7.75
N HIS A 312 -18.19 0.45 8.25
CA HIS A 312 -19.47 -0.06 7.80
C HIS A 312 -20.26 1.10 7.18
N ALA A 313 -21.03 0.82 6.14
CA ALA A 313 -21.93 1.80 5.55
C ALA A 313 -23.35 1.65 6.10
N ASP A 314 -23.97 2.78 6.40
CA ASP A 314 -25.38 2.84 6.76
C ASP A 314 -26.23 2.87 5.48
N THR A 315 -27.17 1.94 5.37
CA THR A 315 -28.03 1.85 4.20
C THR A 315 -29.16 2.87 4.29
N VAL A 316 -29.21 3.78 3.32
CA VAL A 316 -30.23 4.82 3.25
C VAL A 316 -31.58 4.23 2.92
N ASN A 317 -32.55 4.50 3.79
CA ASN A 317 -33.96 4.21 3.62
C ASN A 317 -34.80 5.51 3.78
N PHE A 318 -35.18 6.11 2.65
CA PHE A 318 -35.98 7.33 2.62
C PHE A 318 -37.45 7.13 3.05
N SER A 319 -37.92 5.89 3.19
CA SER A 319 -39.28 5.61 3.68
C SER A 319 -39.39 5.69 5.20
N THR A 320 -38.28 5.46 5.93
CA THR A 320 -38.25 5.43 7.40
C THR A 320 -37.60 6.66 8.00
N GLN A 321 -36.73 7.35 7.25
CA GLN A 321 -35.97 8.49 7.73
C GLN A 321 -35.81 9.53 6.62
N ALA A 322 -36.20 10.77 6.91
CA ALA A 322 -36.15 11.87 5.95
C ALA A 322 -34.77 12.53 5.86
N ASN A 323 -33.98 12.48 6.94
CA ASN A 323 -32.70 13.19 7.05
C ASN A 323 -31.61 12.24 7.53
N TYR A 324 -30.46 12.23 6.85
CA TYR A 324 -29.26 11.51 7.28
C TYR A 324 -28.19 12.54 7.65
N TYR A 325 -27.47 12.28 8.74
CA TYR A 325 -26.32 13.08 9.14
C TYR A 325 -25.05 12.41 8.61
N LEU A 326 -24.08 13.24 8.22
CA LEU A 326 -22.81 12.79 7.65
C LEU A 326 -21.68 13.67 8.21
N ALA A 327 -21.14 13.26 9.35
CA ALA A 327 -19.90 13.73 9.94
C ALA A 327 -18.71 13.33 9.08
N ASP A 328 -17.54 13.69 9.58
CA ASP A 328 -16.29 13.42 8.90
C ASP A 328 -16.01 11.91 8.75
N TYR A 329 -15.64 11.52 7.54
CA TYR A 329 -15.35 10.16 7.11
C TYR A 329 -14.15 9.54 7.85
N SER A 330 -13.16 10.34 8.24
CA SER A 330 -12.10 9.84 9.11
C SER A 330 -12.69 9.40 10.45
N ALA A 331 -13.76 10.06 10.91
CA ALA A 331 -14.43 9.79 12.18
C ALA A 331 -13.42 9.76 13.36
N ARG A 332 -12.52 10.75 13.42
CA ARG A 332 -11.58 10.93 14.55
C ARG A 332 -12.29 11.09 15.90
N ASN A 333 -13.46 11.72 15.89
CA ASN A 333 -14.21 12.04 17.09
C ASN A 333 -15.36 11.06 17.40
N THR A 334 -15.55 10.02 16.57
CA THR A 334 -16.64 9.04 16.73
C THR A 334 -16.16 7.63 16.44
N SER A 335 -16.84 6.61 16.99
CA SER A 335 -16.43 5.22 16.77
C SER A 335 -16.69 4.72 15.35
N ASN A 336 -17.62 5.35 14.62
CA ASN A 336 -18.07 4.91 13.30
C ASN A 336 -17.72 5.95 12.24
N GLY A 337 -17.02 5.51 11.19
CA GLY A 337 -16.92 6.26 9.94
C GLY A 337 -18.29 6.41 9.31
N GLU A 338 -18.65 7.63 8.93
CA GLU A 338 -19.96 7.89 8.36
C GLU A 338 -19.91 7.74 6.83
N ILE A 339 -20.29 6.55 6.36
CA ILE A 339 -20.49 6.25 4.94
C ILE A 339 -21.96 5.90 4.74
N LEU A 340 -22.65 6.64 3.88
CA LEU A 340 -24.00 6.31 3.46
C LEU A 340 -23.96 5.49 2.19
N ARG A 341 -24.62 4.34 2.21
CA ARG A 341 -24.94 3.55 1.02
C ARG A 341 -26.33 3.94 0.55
N VAL A 342 -26.42 4.63 -0.59
CA VAL A 342 -27.69 4.96 -1.25
C VAL A 342 -28.00 3.90 -2.30
N PRO A 343 -28.95 2.98 -2.06
CA PRO A 343 -29.25 1.91 -3.01
C PRO A 343 -29.86 2.49 -4.29
N VAL A 344 -29.43 1.96 -5.44
CA VAL A 344 -30.06 2.22 -6.74
C VAL A 344 -30.89 0.99 -7.12
N GLN A 345 -30.23 -0.14 -7.35
CA GLN A 345 -30.87 -1.42 -7.66
C GLN A 345 -29.92 -2.59 -7.33
N GLY A 346 -30.41 -3.60 -6.61
CA GLY A 346 -29.58 -4.76 -6.24
C GLY A 346 -28.37 -4.36 -5.38
N GLU A 347 -27.16 -4.70 -5.84
CA GLU A 347 -25.90 -4.26 -5.21
C GLU A 347 -25.40 -2.89 -5.71
N GLU A 348 -25.99 -2.34 -6.78
CA GLU A 348 -25.65 -1.01 -7.29
C GLU A 348 -26.07 0.07 -6.30
N CYS A 349 -25.13 0.93 -5.93
CA CYS A 349 -25.35 2.00 -4.99
C CYS A 349 -24.38 3.16 -5.21
N PHE A 350 -24.74 4.32 -4.68
CA PHE A 350 -23.79 5.39 -4.42
C PHE A 350 -23.26 5.27 -2.99
N LEU A 351 -21.96 5.49 -2.83
CA LEU A 351 -21.36 5.73 -1.52
C LEU A 351 -21.20 7.23 -1.33
N ILE A 352 -21.80 7.77 -0.28
CA ILE A 352 -21.69 9.18 0.06
C ILE A 352 -20.95 9.27 1.40
N SER A 353 -19.83 10.00 1.38
CA SER A 353 -19.03 10.32 2.56
C SER A 353 -18.79 11.82 2.59
N ASN A 354 -18.80 12.41 3.78
CA ASN A 354 -18.36 13.78 4.00
C ASN A 354 -16.93 13.74 4.52
N ARG A 355 -16.04 14.57 4.00
CA ARG A 355 -14.65 14.63 4.46
C ARG A 355 -14.31 16.06 4.88
N GLY A 356 -13.96 16.22 6.15
CA GLY A 356 -13.13 17.29 6.65
C GLY A 356 -11.69 16.79 6.76
N ASN A 357 -10.72 17.57 6.31
CA ASN A 357 -9.30 17.18 6.39
C ASN A 357 -8.84 17.16 7.86
N ALA A 358 -8.89 16.00 8.52
CA ALA A 358 -8.63 15.88 9.96
C ALA A 358 -7.33 15.14 10.33
N SER A 359 -6.67 14.46 9.38
CA SER A 359 -5.39 13.79 9.58
C SER A 359 -4.28 14.33 8.67
N LYS A 360 -3.03 14.22 9.14
CA LYS A 360 -1.84 14.42 8.30
C LYS A 360 -1.63 13.30 7.28
N TRP A 361 -2.21 12.11 7.54
CA TRP A 361 -2.19 10.92 6.68
C TRP A 361 -3.38 10.86 5.73
N ASP A 362 -4.44 11.59 6.07
CA ASP A 362 -5.54 11.90 5.17
C ASP A 362 -5.05 12.82 4.06
N LYS A 363 -4.49 12.22 3.02
CA LYS A 363 -4.08 12.91 1.81
C LYS A 363 -5.21 12.95 0.80
N ILE A 364 -5.03 13.81 -0.21
CA ILE A 364 -5.92 14.10 -1.33
C ILE A 364 -6.71 12.84 -1.73
N MET A 365 -8.03 12.93 -1.64
CA MET A 365 -8.98 12.01 -2.24
C MET A 365 -9.61 12.65 -3.48
N LEU A 366 -10.03 11.82 -4.43
CA LEU A 366 -10.80 12.30 -5.57
C LEU A 366 -12.08 13.00 -5.09
N GLY A 367 -12.28 14.23 -5.57
CA GLY A 367 -13.42 15.07 -5.17
C GLY A 367 -13.08 16.07 -4.06
N ASP A 368 -11.89 15.99 -3.44
CA ASP A 368 -11.42 17.02 -2.53
C ASP A 368 -11.21 18.34 -3.28
N THR A 369 -11.84 19.41 -2.79
CA THR A 369 -11.67 20.76 -3.36
C THR A 369 -10.28 21.35 -3.08
N THR A 370 -9.46 20.69 -2.26
CA THR A 370 -8.12 21.13 -1.82
C THR A 370 -6.96 20.56 -2.65
N GLN A 371 -7.19 20.05 -3.87
CA GLN A 371 -6.15 19.52 -4.79
C GLN A 371 -5.02 20.51 -5.17
N ILE A 372 -4.99 21.72 -4.59
CA ILE A 372 -4.18 22.86 -5.03
C ILE A 372 -2.84 22.96 -4.29
N ILE A 373 -2.67 22.28 -3.15
CA ILE A 373 -1.40 22.24 -2.43
C ILE A 373 -0.69 20.96 -2.86
N GLY A 374 0.57 21.05 -3.29
CA GLY A 374 1.34 19.91 -3.79
C GLY A 374 1.17 18.68 -2.90
N SER A 375 1.17 17.48 -3.48
CA SER A 375 0.73 16.21 -2.85
C SER A 375 1.35 15.87 -1.49
N PHE A 376 2.39 16.59 -1.06
CA PHE A 376 3.06 16.44 0.24
C PHE A 376 3.42 17.76 0.93
N GLU A 377 2.97 18.91 0.44
CA GLU A 377 3.14 20.18 1.16
C GLU A 377 2.17 20.23 2.34
N TYR A 378 2.71 20.30 3.56
CA TYR A 378 1.93 20.43 4.78
C TYR A 378 1.23 21.79 4.82
N GLY A 379 -0.06 21.83 4.46
CA GLY A 379 -0.87 23.05 4.49
C GLY A 379 -1.37 23.45 5.89
N GLY A 380 -0.89 22.81 6.96
CA GLY A 380 -1.35 23.02 8.34
C GLY A 380 -2.42 22.02 8.79
N ASN A 381 -2.88 22.18 10.05
CA ASN A 381 -4.04 21.47 10.57
C ASN A 381 -5.29 22.04 9.89
N TYR A 382 -5.73 21.42 8.81
CA TYR A 382 -7.07 21.67 8.31
C TYR A 382 -8.10 21.22 9.35
N SER A 383 -9.25 21.88 9.32
CA SER A 383 -10.25 21.89 10.37
C SER A 383 -10.52 20.52 10.99
N LYS A 384 -10.31 20.41 12.31
CA LYS A 384 -11.26 19.65 13.14
C LYS A 384 -12.62 20.28 12.84
N GLY A 385 -13.42 19.65 11.98
CA GLY A 385 -14.78 20.12 11.71
C GLY A 385 -15.47 20.36 13.04
N VAL A 386 -16.07 21.55 13.18
CA VAL A 386 -16.80 21.98 14.38
C VAL A 386 -17.95 21.02 14.67
#